data_AF-D4XVA1-F1
#
_entry.id   AF-D4XVA1-F1
#
_cell.length_a   1.000
_cell.length_b   1.000
_cell.length_c   1.000
_cell.angle_alpha   90.00
_cell.angle_beta   90.00
_cell.angle_gamma   90.00
#
_symmetry.space_group_name_H-M   'P 1'
#
loop_
_entity.id
_entity.type
_entity.pdbx_description
1 polymer ?
#
loop_
_entity_poly.entity_id
_entity_poly.type
_entity_poly.pdbx_seq_one_letter_code
_entity_poly.pdbx_strand_id
1 'polypeptide(L)'
;MNPYKQELFINKKYLYYYLKNFQDKLFSLANDAIPKHLELEELKNFTINLPSLQIQNKIVEILDDFEKYINDISEGLPLEIELRQKQYEYYRNKLLSFDENK
;
A
#
# COMPACT_ATOMS: atom_id res chain seq x y z
N MET A 1 22.77 33.99 -9.68
CA MET A 1 21.70 33.24 -8.98
C MET A 1 20.39 33.58 -9.68
N ASN A 2 19.65 32.58 -10.18
CA ASN A 2 18.43 32.80 -10.98
C ASN A 2 17.21 33.00 -10.04
N PRO A 3 16.54 34.16 -10.04
CA PRO A 3 15.46 34.50 -9.11
C PRO A 3 14.13 33.78 -9.37
N TYR A 4 14.05 32.92 -10.40
CA TYR A 4 12.80 32.23 -10.80
C TYR A 4 12.76 30.74 -10.49
N LYS A 5 13.80 30.18 -9.85
CA LYS A 5 13.74 28.79 -9.37
C LYS A 5 12.90 28.77 -8.08
N GLN A 6 11.57 28.81 -8.24
CA GLN A 6 10.67 28.45 -7.15
C GLN A 6 11.10 27.06 -6.67
N GLU A 7 11.55 26.96 -5.43
CA GLU A 7 11.87 25.66 -4.83
C GLU A 7 10.59 24.83 -4.86
N LEU A 8 10.58 23.81 -5.71
CA LEU A 8 9.46 22.89 -5.82
C LEU A 8 9.48 22.00 -4.57
N PHE A 9 8.62 22.30 -3.61
CA PHE A 9 8.47 21.49 -2.41
C PHE A 9 7.57 20.28 -2.70
N ILE A 10 8.16 19.09 -2.59
CA ILE A 10 7.50 17.81 -2.84
C ILE A 10 7.50 17.00 -1.56
N ASN A 11 6.32 16.57 -1.12
CA ASN A 11 6.19 15.56 -0.07
C ASN A 11 6.61 14.19 -0.63
N LYS A 12 7.57 13.54 0.02
CA LYS A 12 8.11 12.23 -0.42
C LYS A 12 7.04 11.14 -0.46
N LYS A 13 6.12 11.11 0.50
CA LYS A 13 5.00 10.16 0.53
C LYS A 13 4.01 10.44 -0.59
N TYR A 14 3.74 11.71 -0.89
CA TYR A 14 2.90 12.09 -2.03
C TYR A 14 3.50 11.55 -3.33
N LEU A 15 4.80 11.78 -3.54
CA LEU A 15 5.50 11.26 -4.71
C LEU A 15 5.44 9.73 -4.80
N TYR A 16 5.63 9.04 -3.67
CA TYR A 16 5.49 7.59 -3.59
C TYR A 16 4.10 7.13 -4.04
N TYR A 17 3.02 7.66 -3.45
CA TYR A 17 1.66 7.28 -3.81
C TYR A 17 1.32 7.64 -5.25
N TYR A 18 1.78 8.79 -5.74
CA TYR A 18 1.60 9.20 -7.13
C TYR A 18 2.26 8.21 -8.08
N LEU A 19 3.54 7.91 -7.90
CA LEU A 19 4.26 6.97 -8.75
C LEU A 19 3.69 5.55 -8.67
N LYS A 20 3.26 5.10 -7.48
CA LYS A 20 2.56 3.83 -7.28
C LYS A 20 1.28 3.75 -8.12
N ASN A 21 0.50 4.83 -8.17
CA ASN A 21 -0.72 4.91 -9.00
C ASN A 21 -0.42 4.86 -10.51
N PHE A 22 0.75 5.34 -10.95
CA PHE A 22 1.16 5.31 -12.36
C PHE A 22 2.05 4.12 -12.71
N GLN A 23 2.22 3.15 -11.81
CA GLN A 23 3.13 2.02 -11.95
C GLN A 23 2.89 1.23 -13.25
N ASP A 24 1.64 0.97 -13.63
CA ASP A 24 1.32 0.26 -14.87
C ASP A 24 1.73 1.03 -16.12
N LYS A 25 1.50 2.35 -16.12
CA LYS A 25 1.93 3.24 -17.20
C LYS A 25 3.45 3.28 -17.29
N LEU A 26 4.13 3.36 -16.15
CA LEU A 26 5.60 3.31 -16.08
C LEU A 26 6.12 1.96 -16.61
N PHE A 27 5.48 0.84 -16.26
CA PHE A 27 5.86 -0.47 -16.80
C PHE A 27 5.60 -0.64 -18.30
N SER A 28 4.59 0.03 -18.85
CA SER A 28 4.36 0.04 -20.31
C SER A 28 5.39 0.87 -21.09
N LEU A 29 6.04 1.83 -20.43
CA LEU A 29 7.11 2.64 -21.01
C LEU A 29 8.49 1.98 -20.89
N ALA A 30 8.58 0.91 -20.10
CA ALA A 30 9.81 0.15 -19.97
C ALA A 30 9.99 -0.76 -21.19
N ASN A 31 11.21 -0.82 -21.70
CA ASN A 31 11.54 -1.71 -22.82
C ASN A 31 11.30 -3.18 -22.44
N ASP A 32 11.01 -4.03 -23.43
CA ASP A 32 10.79 -5.48 -23.28
C ASP A 32 12.04 -6.28 -22.84
N ALA A 33 13.11 -5.59 -22.43
CA ALA A 33 14.30 -6.18 -21.83
C ALA A 33 13.99 -6.85 -20.49
N ILE A 34 14.81 -7.84 -20.11
CA ILE A 34 14.75 -8.50 -18.80
C ILE A 34 16.09 -8.25 -18.09
N PRO A 35 16.13 -7.48 -16.99
CA PRO A 35 15.00 -6.82 -16.34
C PRO A 35 14.48 -5.63 -17.16
N LYS A 36 13.20 -5.29 -16.96
CA LYS A 36 12.58 -4.13 -17.60
C LYS A 36 13.27 -2.86 -17.09
N HIS A 37 13.76 -2.04 -18.00
CA HIS A 37 14.41 -0.77 -17.68
C HIS A 37 13.60 0.38 -18.27
N LEU A 38 13.41 1.42 -17.45
CA LEU A 38 12.84 2.68 -17.90
C LEU A 38 13.99 3.57 -18.36
N GLU A 39 13.92 4.05 -19.60
CA GLU A 39 14.92 4.96 -20.12
C GLU A 39 14.84 6.31 -19.40
N LEU A 40 16.01 6.92 -19.17
CA LEU A 40 16.10 8.22 -18.52
C LEU A 40 15.39 9.32 -19.31
N GLU A 41 15.28 9.18 -20.63
CA GLU A 41 14.57 10.13 -21.49
C GLU A 41 13.05 10.05 -21.27
N GLU A 42 12.49 8.85 -21.22
CA GLU A 42 11.08 8.60 -20.90
C GLU A 42 10.72 9.09 -19.49
N LEU A 43 11.60 8.87 -18.51
CA LEU A 43 11.43 9.40 -17.15
C LEU A 43 11.45 10.93 -17.11
N LYS A 44 12.30 11.59 -17.90
CA LYS A 44 12.35 13.05 -17.97
C LYS A 44 11.12 13.65 -18.64
N ASN A 45 10.53 12.93 -19.58
CA ASN A 45 9.30 13.32 -20.27
C ASN A 45 8.04 13.09 -19.42
N PHE A 46 8.14 12.26 -18.37
CA PHE A 46 7.03 12.00 -17.46
C PHE A 46 6.70 13.23 -16.60
N THR A 47 5.53 13.82 -16.84
CA THR A 47 5.05 14.97 -16.09
C THR A 47 4.30 14.55 -14.83
N ILE A 48 4.68 15.16 -13.71
CA ILE A 48 4.02 14.96 -12.41
C ILE A 48 3.16 16.19 -12.13
N ASN A 49 1.87 15.96 -11.85
CA ASN A 49 1.03 17.02 -11.34
C ASN A 49 1.45 17.32 -9.90
N LEU A 50 1.95 18.52 -9.63
CA LEU A 50 2.39 18.92 -8.30
C LEU A 50 1.48 20.02 -7.72
N PRO A 51 0.48 19.65 -6.90
CA PRO A 51 -0.35 20.63 -6.23
C PRO A 51 0.40 21.31 -5.07
N SER A 52 -0.21 22.29 -4.41
CA SER A 52 0.40 22.95 -3.25
C SER A 52 0.73 21.95 -2.13
N LEU A 53 1.74 22.26 -1.31
CA LEU A 53 2.20 21.37 -0.23
C LEU A 53 1.07 20.98 0.74
N GLN A 54 0.13 21.90 1.01
CA GLN A 54 -1.04 21.64 1.84
C GLN A 54 -1.94 20.54 1.24
N ILE A 55 -2.16 20.57 -0.07
CA ILE A 55 -2.96 19.56 -0.78
C ILE A 55 -2.21 18.24 -0.83
N GLN A 56 -0.90 18.26 -1.09
CA GLN A 56 -0.06 17.06 -1.06
C GLN A 56 -0.17 16.34 0.30
N ASN A 57 -0.08 17.09 1.41
CA ASN A 57 -0.20 16.54 2.76
C ASN A 57 -1.59 15.94 3.03
N LYS A 58 -2.66 16.63 2.61
CA LYS A 58 -4.02 16.11 2.77
C LYS A 58 -4.25 14.81 1.98
N ILE A 59 -3.68 14.71 0.78
CA ILE A 59 -3.73 13.48 -0.02
C ILE A 59 -2.99 12.36 0.71
N VAL A 60 -1.80 12.64 1.23
CA VAL A 60 -1.00 11.66 1.98
C VAL A 60 -1.74 11.18 3.23
N GLU A 61 -2.34 12.08 4.01
CA GLU A 61 -3.11 11.74 5.21
C GLU A 61 -4.23 10.75 4.90
N ILE A 62 -5.03 11.04 3.86
CA ILE A 62 -6.12 10.16 3.43
C ILE A 62 -5.59 8.78 3.02
N LEU A 63 -4.51 8.74 2.23
CA LEU A 63 -3.95 7.49 1.72
C LEU A 63 -3.25 6.66 2.79
N ASP A 64 -2.54 7.30 3.72
CA ASP A 64 -1.94 6.64 4.89
C ASP A 64 -3.05 5.98 5.75
N ASP A 65 -4.17 6.66 5.96
CA ASP A 65 -5.32 6.12 6.71
C ASP A 65 -5.89 4.87 6.01
N PHE A 66 -6.11 4.94 4.69
CA PHE A 66 -6.56 3.77 3.92
C PHE A 66 -5.58 2.60 3.99
N GLU A 67 -4.29 2.85 3.82
CA GLU A 67 -3.26 1.81 3.88
C GLU A 67 -3.22 1.16 5.26
N LYS A 68 -3.37 1.95 6.34
CA LYS A 68 -3.49 1.44 7.69
C LYS A 68 -4.71 0.53 7.86
N TYR A 69 -5.91 0.98 7.47
CA TYR A 69 -7.11 0.15 7.62
C TYR A 69 -7.04 -1.14 6.80
N ILE A 70 -6.47 -1.10 5.60
CA ILE A 70 -6.30 -2.29 4.77
C ILE A 70 -5.31 -3.27 5.42
N ASN A 71 -4.19 -2.78 5.94
CA ASN A 71 -3.21 -3.64 6.62
C ASN A 71 -3.79 -4.24 7.90
N ASP A 72 -4.47 -3.44 8.72
CA ASP A 72 -5.15 -3.90 9.95
C ASP A 72 -6.18 -5.00 9.63
N ILE A 73 -6.95 -4.86 8.55
CA ILE A 73 -7.92 -5.88 8.11
C ILE A 73 -7.22 -7.11 7.52
N SER A 74 -6.20 -6.90 6.68
CA SER A 74 -5.45 -7.97 6.02
C SER A 74 -4.71 -8.86 7.02
N GLU A 75 -4.26 -8.30 8.15
CA GLU A 75 -3.64 -9.06 9.24
C GLU A 75 -4.68 -9.56 10.26
N GLY A 76 -5.71 -8.76 10.54
CA GLY A 76 -6.73 -9.06 11.53
C GLY A 76 -7.65 -10.22 11.13
N LEU A 77 -8.08 -10.29 9.87
CA LEU A 77 -8.99 -11.34 9.41
C LEU A 77 -8.38 -12.76 9.48
N PRO A 78 -7.15 -13.02 9.00
CA PRO A 78 -6.49 -14.31 9.18
C PRO A 78 -6.35 -14.71 10.66
N LEU A 79 -5.95 -13.77 11.51
CA LEU A 79 -5.81 -14.00 12.95
C LEU A 79 -7.16 -14.36 13.60
N GLU A 80 -8.23 -13.64 13.24
CA GLU A 80 -9.56 -13.91 13.74
C GLU A 80 -10.06 -15.30 13.30
N ILE A 81 -9.82 -15.69 12.05
CA ILE A 81 -10.18 -17.02 11.53
C ILE A 81 -9.46 -18.11 12.32
N GLU A 82 -8.15 -17.97 12.55
CA GLU A 82 -7.35 -18.94 13.33
C GLU A 82 -7.89 -19.08 14.77
N LEU A 83 -8.20 -17.96 15.42
CA LEU A 83 -8.77 -17.96 16.77
C LEU A 83 -10.14 -18.64 16.81
N ARG A 84 -11.00 -18.41 15.81
CA ARG A 84 -12.30 -19.06 15.68
C ARG A 84 -12.18 -20.56 15.42
N GLN A 85 -11.19 -21.00 14.65
CA GLN A 85 -10.90 -22.42 14.44
C GLN A 85 -10.46 -23.11 15.74
N LYS A 86 -9.51 -22.53 16.47
CA LYS A 86 -9.08 -23.03 17.79
C LYS A 86 -10.24 -23.12 18.78
N GLN A 87 -11.09 -22.10 18.79
CA GLN A 87 -12.29 -22.08 19.63
C GLN A 87 -13.26 -23.21 19.24
N TYR A 88 -13.50 -23.40 17.94
CA TYR A 88 -14.33 -24.49 17.43
C TYR A 88 -13.77 -25.86 17.83
N GLU A 89 -12.46 -26.10 17.63
CA GLU A 89 -11.80 -27.35 18.01
C GLU A 89 -11.91 -27.64 19.50
N TYR A 90 -11.68 -26.64 20.35
CA TYR A 90 -11.84 -26.76 21.79
C TYR A 90 -13.25 -27.19 22.18
N TYR A 91 -14.28 -26.51 21.66
CA TYR A 91 -15.67 -26.85 21.99
C TYR A 91 -16.11 -28.18 21.36
N ARG A 92 -15.65 -28.50 20.15
CA ARG A 92 -15.88 -29.79 19.50
C ARG A 92 -15.29 -30.92 20.35
N ASN A 93 -14.05 -30.80 20.78
CA ASN A 93 -13.38 -31.80 21.61
C ASN A 93 -14.07 -31.91 22.98
N LYS A 94 -14.50 -30.79 23.57
CA LYS A 94 -15.25 -30.79 24.84
C LYS A 94 -16.63 -31.47 24.73
N LEU A 95 -17.33 -31.31 23.62
CA LEU A 95 -18.63 -31.96 23.38
C LEU A 95 -18.48 -33.45 23.11
N LEU A 96 -17.37 -33.85 22.48
CA LEU A 96 -17.08 -35.25 22.12
C LEU A 96 -16.27 -35.99 23.19
N SER A 97 -15.71 -35.28 24.18
CA SER A 97 -15.20 -35.87 25.40
C SER A 97 -16.39 -36.19 26.30
N PHE A 98 -16.97 -37.36 26.09
CA PHE A 98 -17.85 -37.95 27.09
C PHE A 98 -16.96 -38.28 28.28
N ASP A 99 -17.21 -37.69 29.44
CA ASP A 99 -16.58 -38.13 30.68
C ASP A 99 -16.81 -39.66 30.80
N GLU A 100 -15.74 -40.46 30.67
CA GLU A 100 -15.77 -41.92 30.87
C GLU A 100 -15.95 -42.30 32.35
N ASN A 101 -16.74 -41.53 33.09
CA ASN A 101 -17.11 -41.79 34.47
C ASN A 101 -18.62 -41.97 34.57
N LYS A 102 -19.09 -43.13 34.12
CA LYS A 102 -20.30 -43.77 34.65
C LYS A 102 -20.03 -45.24 34.91
#